data_AF-A0A956DDF0-F1
#
_entry.id   AF-A0A956DDF0-F1
#
_cell.length_a   1.000
_cell.length_b   1.000
_cell.length_c   1.000
_cell.angle_alpha   90.00
_cell.angle_beta   90.00
_cell.angle_gamma   90.00
#
_symmetry.space_group_name_H-M   'P 1'
#
loop_
_entity.id
_entity.type
_entity.pdbx_description
1 polymer ?
#
loop_
_entity_poly.entity_id
_entity_poly.type
_entity_poly.pdbx_seq_one_letter_code
_entity_poly.pdbx_strand_id
1 'polypeptide(L)' 'LSYVDLDLSEGEEVAQQVLALPQAVAPGELEERMLLPSFLYLPHPQELPPGAAALPWNPTPA' A
#
# COMPACT_ATOMS: atom_id res chain seq x y z
N LEU A 1 -0.41 -1.09 7.66
CA LEU A 1 -1.30 -0.89 8.82
C LEU A 1 -0.43 -0.48 10.00
N SER A 2 -0.73 0.62 10.69
CA SER A 2 0.06 1.09 11.85
C SER A 2 -0.81 1.12 13.11
N TYR A 3 -0.18 0.95 14.26
CA TYR A 3 -0.82 1.04 15.57
C TYR A 3 0.09 1.75 16.57
N VAL A 4 -0.48 2.16 17.70
CA VAL A 4 0.25 2.73 18.83
C VAL A 4 0.09 1.78 20.01
N ASP A 5 1.19 1.45 20.65
CA ASP A 5 1.17 0.72 21.91
C ASP A 5 0.99 1.72 23.07
N LEU A 6 -0.16 1.66 23.74
CA LEU A 6 -0.53 2.61 24.80
C LEU A 6 0.25 2.37 26.10
N ASP A 7 0.66 1.13 26.36
CA ASP A 7 1.42 0.80 27.57
C ASP A 7 2.87 1.25 27.45
N LEU A 8 3.37 1.41 26.21
CA LEU A 8 4.71 1.88 25.88
C LEU A 8 4.76 3.38 25.51
N SER A 9 3.63 4.09 25.56
CA SER A 9 3.56 5.52 25.25
C SER A 9 3.36 6.35 26.51
N GLU A 10 4.08 7.47 26.64
CA GLU A 10 3.99 8.37 27.80
C GLU A 10 4.06 9.85 27.37
N GLY A 11 3.06 10.63 27.76
CA GLY A 11 3.00 12.06 27.43
C GLY A 11 3.02 12.30 25.91
N GLU A 12 4.08 12.96 25.43
CA GLU A 12 4.29 13.25 24.00
C GLU A 12 5.10 12.16 23.28
N GLU A 13 5.68 11.19 24.01
CA GLU A 13 6.36 10.04 23.39
C GLU A 13 5.34 8.98 22.96
N VAL A 14 5.33 8.66 21.67
CA VAL A 14 4.38 7.72 21.06
C VAL A 14 5.12 6.51 20.50
N ALA A 15 4.85 5.34 21.07
CA ALA A 15 5.36 4.06 20.59
C ALA A 15 4.54 3.56 19.38
N GLN A 16 4.76 4.18 18.22
CA GLN A 16 4.11 3.79 16.97
C GLN A 16 4.83 2.59 16.32
N GLN A 17 4.06 1.60 15.90
CA GLN A 17 4.54 0.37 15.28
C GLN A 17 3.83 0.12 13.96
N VAL A 18 4.51 -0.61 13.07
CA VAL A 18 3.91 -1.11 11.83
C VAL A 18 3.52 -2.56 12.06
N LEU A 19 2.24 -2.86 11.84
CA LEU A 19 1.71 -4.21 12.00
C LEU A 19 2.08 -5.05 10.77
N ALA A 20 2.88 -6.10 10.99
CA ALA A 20 3.04 -7.17 10.03
C ALA A 20 1.71 -7.88 9.81
N LEU A 21 1.46 -8.29 8.57
CA LEU A 21 0.25 -8.99 8.20
C LEU A 21 0.59 -10.36 7.62
N PRO A 22 -0.09 -11.44 8.07
CA PRO A 22 0.07 -12.76 7.46
C PRO A 22 -0.52 -12.73 6.06
N GLN A 23 0.28 -13.13 5.08
CA GLN A 23 -0.07 -13.07 3.67
C GLN A 23 0.25 -14.41 2.99
N ALA A 24 -0.64 -14.83 2.08
CA ALA A 24 -0.40 -15.97 1.22
C ALA A 24 0.66 -15.62 0.17
N VAL A 25 1.79 -16.30 0.24
CA VAL A 25 2.94 -16.07 -0.65
C VAL A 25 3.10 -17.17 -1.70
N ALA A 26 2.58 -18.37 -1.40
CA ALA A 26 2.53 -19.53 -2.29
C ALA A 26 1.36 -20.46 -1.91
N PRO A 27 1.02 -21.46 -2.73
CA PRO A 27 -0.04 -22.42 -2.40
C PRO A 27 0.21 -23.11 -1.06
N GLY A 28 -0.66 -22.81 -0.07
CA GLY A 28 -0.56 -23.38 1.27
C GLY A 28 0.49 -22.73 2.19
N GLU A 29 1.14 -21.65 1.75
CA GLU A 29 2.20 -20.96 2.51
C GLU A 29 1.76 -19.56 2.95
N LEU A 30 1.97 -19.26 4.24
CA LEU A 30 1.70 -17.96 4.86
C LEU A 30 2.98 -17.40 5.45
N GLU A 31 3.27 -16.14 5.17
CA GLU A 31 4.38 -15.39 5.78
C GLU A 31 3.92 -14.03 6.31
N GLU A 32 4.54 -13.55 7.37
CA GLU A 32 4.36 -12.20 7.88
C GLU A 32 5.10 -11.19 6.99
N ARG A 33 4.35 -10.24 6.40
CA ARG A 33 4.89 -9.21 5.51
C ARG A 33 4.49 -7.82 5.99
N MET A 34 5.41 -6.86 5.89
CA MET A 34 5.19 -5.47 6.30
C MET A 34 4.35 -4.67 5.31
N LEU A 35 4.31 -5.09 4.04
CA LEU A 35 3.58 -4.45 2.96
C LEU A 35 2.57 -5.43 2.37
N LEU A 36 1.40 -4.93 1.95
CA LEU A 36 0.38 -5.73 1.26
C LEU A 36 0.81 -6.05 -0.18
N PRO A 37 0.27 -7.13 -0.79
CA PRO A 37 0.65 -7.54 -2.15
C PRO A 37 0.32 -6.47 -3.20
N SER A 38 -0.71 -5.67 -2.93
CA SER A 38 -1.14 -4.54 -3.75
C SER A 38 -0.26 -3.28 -3.61
N PHE A 39 0.95 -3.37 -3.02
CA PHE A 39 1.88 -2.24 -3.03
C PHE A 39 2.27 -1.84 -4.47
N LEU A 40 2.30 -2.80 -5.39
CA LEU A 40 2.56 -2.57 -6.80
C LEU A 40 1.27 -2.78 -7.59
N TYR A 41 0.72 -1.67 -8.06
CA TYR A 41 -0.34 -1.70 -9.05
C TYR A 41 0.27 -1.98 -10.44
N LEU A 42 -0.13 -3.09 -11.06
CA LEU A 42 0.22 -3.45 -12.42
C LEU A 42 -1.04 -3.34 -13.29
N PRO A 43 -1.25 -2.22 -13.99
CA PRO A 43 -2.45 -2.04 -14.81
C PRO A 43 -2.47 -3.05 -15.96
N HIS A 44 -3.66 -3.54 -16.28
CA HIS A 44 -3.86 -4.29 -17.51
C HIS A 44 -3.71 -3.35 -18.73
N PRO A 45 -3.17 -3.80 -19.88
CA PRO A 45 -2.96 -2.91 -21.04
C PRO A 45 -4.22 -2.20 -21.54
N GLN A 46 -5.40 -2.75 -21.29
CA GLN A 46 -6.71 -2.19 -21.66
C GLN A 46 -7.41 -1.43 -20.53
N GLU A 47 -6.79 -1.31 -19.35
CA GLU A 47 -7.40 -0.68 -18.18
C GLU A 47 -7.42 0.85 -18.27
N LEU A 48 -6.41 1.45 -18.91
CA LEU A 48 -6.30 2.89 -19.11
C LEU A 48 -6.41 3.22 -20.60
N PRO A 49 -7.47 3.94 -21.04
CA PRO A 49 -7.55 4.41 -22.42
C PRO A 49 -6.46 5.45 -22.71
N PRO A 50 -6.08 5.66 -23.99
CA PRO A 50 -5.14 6.71 -24.37
C PRO A 50 -5.56 8.06 -23.78
N GLY A 51 -4.64 8.75 -23.12
CA GLY A 51 -4.90 10.04 -22.48
C GLY A 51 -5.45 9.98 -21.04
N ALA A 52 -5.83 8.82 -20.51
CA ALA A 52 -6.40 8.71 -19.15
C ALA A 52 -5.46 9.20 -18.02
N ALA A 53 -4.15 9.09 -18.22
CA ALA A 53 -3.13 9.60 -17.29
C ALA A 53 -2.58 10.98 -17.70
N ALA A 54 -3.23 11.68 -18.64
CA ALA A 54 -2.81 13.00 -19.06
C ALA A 54 -2.97 14.01 -17.92
N LEU A 55 -1.88 14.69 -17.59
CA LEU A 55 -1.90 15.77 -16.61
C LEU A 55 -2.61 17.01 -17.19
N PRO A 56 -3.12 17.94 -16.36
CA PRO A 56 -3.94 19.08 -16.80
C PRO A 56 -3.25 20.04 -17.79
N TRP A 57 -1.93 20.00 -17.87
CA TRP A 57 -1.12 20.79 -18.81
C TRP A 57 -0.75 20.03 -20.09
N ASN A 58 -1.34 18.87 -20.34
CA ASN A 58 -1.16 18.14 -21.60
C ASN A 58 -1.83 18.93 -22.74
N PRO A 59 -1.13 19.20 -23.88
CA PRO A 59 -1.72 19.86 -25.04
C PRO A 59 -2.84 19.05 -25.71
N THR A 60 -3.03 17.78 -25.34
CA THR A 60 -4.15 16.94 -25.78
C THR A 60 -4.70 16.15 -24.59
N PRO A 61 -5.54 16.76 -23.73
CA PRO A 61 -6.22 16.06 -22.65
C PRO A 61 -7.26 15.07 -23.23
N ALA A 62 -7.62 14.05 -22.44
CA ALA A 62 -8.61 13.04 -22.83
C ALA A 62 -9.98 13.63 -23.19
#